data_AF-A0A2W6UL29-F1
#
_entry.id   AF-A0A2W6UL29-F1
#
_cell.length_a   1.000
_cell.length_b   1.000
_cell.length_c   1.000
_cell.angle_alpha   90.00
_cell.angle_beta   90.00
_cell.angle_gamma   90.00
#
_symmetry.space_group_name_H-M   'P 1'
#
loop_
_entity.id
_entity.type
_entity.pdbx_description
1 polymer ?
#
loop_
_entity_poly.entity_id
_entity_poly.type
_entity_poly.pdbx_seq_one_letter_code
_entity_poly.pdbx_strand_id
1 'polypeptide(L)'
;MLKKLLFVAVVLVLALAQGYFIYAVQHGAIDAFTGAWSSFNVAQSGYSQFVFRSIKWWWALPAICLLLVGFATWRPTVLRVILALSFSLLGTVALYWSAYAPSLFIQI
;
A
#
# COMPACT_ATOMS: atom_id res chain seq x y z
N MET A 1 10.77 11.22 24.07
CA MET A 1 9.66 11.65 23.18
C MET A 1 10.00 11.55 21.70
N LEU A 2 11.19 11.98 21.26
CA LEU A 2 11.63 11.92 19.86
C LEU A 2 11.43 10.55 19.17
N LYS A 3 11.81 9.44 19.81
CA LYS A 3 11.64 8.08 19.25
C LYS A 3 10.17 7.74 18.93
N LYS A 4 9.24 8.15 19.80
CA LYS A 4 7.80 7.95 19.59
C LYS A 4 7.30 8.79 18.41
N LEU A 5 7.77 10.02 18.31
CA LEU A 5 7.45 10.93 17.21
C LEU A 5 7.96 10.39 15.87
N LEU A 6 9.20 9.90 15.82
CA LEU A 6 9.79 9.28 14.63
C LEU A 6 9.02 8.03 14.20
N PHE A 7 8.67 7.15 15.15
CA PHE A 7 7.83 5.98 14.87
C PHE A 7 6.49 6.36 14.25
N VAL A 8 5.77 7.32 14.85
CA VAL A 8 4.48 7.80 14.35
C VAL A 8 4.66 8.44 12.97
N ALA A 9 5.69 9.25 12.77
CA ALA A 9 5.98 9.90 11.49
C ALA A 9 6.24 8.88 10.37
N VAL A 10 7.03 7.84 10.64
CA VAL A 10 7.29 6.77 9.65
C VAL A 10 6.00 6.09 9.23
N VAL A 11 5.16 5.67 10.18
CA VAL A 11 3.91 5.00 9.82
C VAL A 11 2.93 5.95 9.13
N LEU A 12 2.87 7.22 9.54
CA LEU A 12 2.07 8.22 8.85
C LEU A 12 2.50 8.39 7.39
N VAL A 13 3.80 8.48 7.12
CA VAL A 13 4.32 8.56 5.74
C VAL A 13 3.91 7.33 4.93
N LEU A 14 4.01 6.12 5.51
CA LEU A 14 3.57 4.89 4.84
C LEU A 14 2.05 4.88 4.57
N ALA A 15 1.24 5.26 5.56
CA ALA A 15 -0.22 5.31 5.40
C ALA A 15 -0.65 6.39 4.37
N LEU A 16 0.03 7.53 4.34
CA LEU A 16 -0.19 8.57 3.34
C LEU A 16 0.22 8.10 1.94
N ALA A 17 1.34 7.40 1.81
CA ALA A 17 1.78 6.83 0.54
C ALA A 17 0.76 5.80 0.01
N GLN A 18 0.26 4.92 0.88
CA GLN A 18 -0.83 3.99 0.56
C GLN A 18 -2.11 4.72 0.12
N GLY A 19 -2.54 5.71 0.91
CA GLY A 19 -3.77 6.47 0.64
C GLY A 19 -3.68 7.26 -0.66
N TYR A 20 -2.56 7.93 -0.92
CA TYR A 20 -2.29 8.63 -2.17
C TYR A 20 -2.36 7.68 -3.37
N PHE A 21 -1.71 6.51 -3.25
CA PHE A 21 -1.73 5.51 -4.30
C PHE A 21 -3.14 5.00 -4.62
N ILE A 22 -3.88 4.60 -3.59
CA ILE A 22 -5.26 4.13 -3.74
C ILE A 22 -6.14 5.22 -4.36
N TYR A 23 -5.98 6.46 -3.90
CA TYR A 23 -6.71 7.60 -4.43
C TYR A 23 -6.39 7.85 -5.91
N ALA A 24 -5.11 7.86 -6.28
CA ALA A 24 -4.66 8.06 -7.65
C ALA A 24 -5.23 6.98 -8.58
N VAL A 25 -5.15 5.70 -8.19
CA VAL A 25 -5.71 4.57 -8.95
C VAL A 25 -7.23 4.72 -9.12
N GLN A 26 -7.96 5.15 -8.09
CA GLN A 26 -9.41 5.35 -8.18
C GLN A 26 -9.82 6.50 -9.12
N HIS A 27 -8.97 7.51 -9.29
CA HIS A 27 -9.29 8.74 -10.03
C HIS A 27 -8.55 8.83 -11.36
N GLY A 28 -8.32 7.70 -12.03
CA GLY A 28 -7.86 7.68 -13.42
C GLY A 28 -6.37 7.43 -13.62
N ALA A 29 -5.58 7.18 -12.56
CA ALA A 29 -4.20 6.74 -12.77
C ALA A 29 -4.12 5.35 -13.43
N ILE A 30 -5.21 4.57 -13.46
CA ILE A 30 -5.27 3.30 -14.19
C ILE A 30 -4.87 3.49 -15.65
N ASP A 31 -5.33 4.55 -16.31
CA ASP A 31 -5.00 4.83 -17.71
C ASP A 31 -3.51 5.16 -17.87
N ALA A 32 -2.93 5.90 -16.91
CA ALA A 32 -1.49 6.17 -16.87
C ALA A 32 -0.67 4.89 -16.62
N PHE A 33 -1.18 3.97 -15.80
CA PHE A 33 -0.59 2.65 -15.58
C PHE A 33 -0.64 1.81 -16.86
N THR A 34 -1.79 1.74 -17.52
CA THR A 34 -1.96 1.01 -18.78
C THR A 34 -1.08 1.60 -19.87
N GLY A 35 -1.00 2.93 -19.96
CA GLY A 35 -0.10 3.65 -20.86
C GLY A 35 1.37 3.31 -20.60
N ALA A 36 1.83 3.36 -19.34
CA ALA A 36 3.18 3.00 -18.98
C ALA A 36 3.52 1.55 -19.37
N TRP A 37 2.65 0.59 -19.06
CA TRP A 37 2.87 -0.81 -19.44
C TRP A 37 2.90 -1.03 -20.96
N SER A 38 1.98 -0.38 -21.68
CA SER A 38 1.96 -0.43 -23.14
C SER A 38 3.24 0.13 -23.77
N SER A 39 3.86 1.15 -23.16
CA SER A 39 5.14 1.71 -23.63
C SER A 39 6.32 0.75 -23.50
N PHE A 40 6.24 -0.20 -22.57
CA PHE A 40 7.19 -1.31 -22.42
C PHE A 40 6.78 -2.54 -23.25
N ASN A 41 5.75 -2.43 -24.09
CA ASN A 41 5.17 -3.54 -24.86
C ASN A 41 4.69 -4.71 -23.99
N VAL A 42 4.31 -4.41 -22.74
CA VAL A 42 3.78 -5.39 -21.78
C VAL A 42 2.26 -5.26 -21.72
N ALA A 43 1.55 -6.34 -22.04
CA ALA A 43 0.11 -6.40 -21.87
C ALA A 43 -0.25 -6.38 -20.38
N GLN A 44 -1.20 -5.54 -20.01
CA GLN A 44 -1.69 -5.47 -18.64
C GLN A 44 -2.47 -6.75 -18.31
N SER A 45 -2.10 -7.45 -17.23
CA SER A 45 -2.70 -8.74 -16.89
C SER A 45 -4.11 -8.58 -16.31
N GLY A 46 -4.92 -9.64 -16.42
CA GLY A 46 -6.24 -9.69 -15.77
C GLY A 46 -6.17 -9.54 -14.24
N TYR A 47 -5.03 -9.88 -13.63
CA TYR A 47 -4.78 -9.65 -12.21
C TYR A 47 -4.67 -8.17 -11.87
N SER A 48 -3.90 -7.38 -12.63
CA SER A 48 -3.82 -5.93 -12.40
C SER A 48 -5.20 -5.26 -12.52
N GLN A 49 -6.02 -5.70 -13.49
CA GLN A 49 -7.40 -5.23 -13.59
C GLN A 49 -8.25 -5.61 -12.37
N PHE A 50 -8.10 -6.83 -11.85
CA PHE A 50 -8.77 -7.26 -10.61
C PHE A 50 -8.33 -6.43 -9.39
N VAL A 51 -7.03 -6.16 -9.26
CA VAL A 51 -6.48 -5.29 -8.20
C VAL A 51 -7.06 -3.89 -8.30
N PHE A 52 -7.10 -3.30 -9.49
CA PHE A 52 -7.70 -1.97 -9.69
C PHE A 52 -9.20 -1.94 -9.43
N ARG A 53 -9.95 -2.98 -9.81
CA ARG A 53 -11.37 -3.10 -9.47
C ARG A 53 -11.61 -3.23 -7.97
N SER A 54 -10.72 -3.93 -7.27
CA SER A 54 -10.80 -4.15 -5.82
C SER A 54 -10.15 -3.04 -4.99
N ILE A 55 -9.48 -2.05 -5.61
CA ILE A 55 -8.67 -1.02 -4.94
C ILE A 55 -9.44 -0.23 -3.86
N LYS A 56 -10.77 -0.12 -3.97
CA LYS A 56 -11.61 0.52 -2.94
C LYS A 56 -11.51 -0.16 -1.58
N TRP A 57 -11.38 -1.48 -1.56
CA TRP A 57 -11.24 -2.26 -0.32
C TRP A 57 -9.87 -2.09 0.33
N TRP A 58 -8.85 -1.66 -0.44
CA TRP A 58 -7.51 -1.45 0.08
C TRP A 58 -7.40 -0.24 1.01
N TRP A 59 -8.43 0.62 1.10
CA TRP A 59 -8.50 1.68 2.12
C TRP A 59 -8.49 1.15 3.55
N ALA A 60 -8.85 -0.13 3.76
CA ALA A 60 -8.69 -0.79 5.05
C ALA A 60 -7.23 -0.81 5.51
N LEU A 61 -6.28 -0.86 4.57
CA LEU A 61 -4.86 -1.01 4.86
C LEU A 61 -4.27 0.23 5.58
N PRO A 62 -4.40 1.48 5.07
CA PRO A 62 -3.97 2.67 5.81
C PRO A 62 -4.78 2.87 7.10
N ALA A 63 -6.07 2.52 7.12
CA ALA A 63 -6.87 2.61 8.35
C ALA A 63 -6.33 1.69 9.47
N ILE A 64 -5.99 0.44 9.15
CA ILE A 64 -5.38 -0.50 10.09
C ILE A 64 -4.01 0.00 10.55
N CYS A 65 -3.19 0.58 9.66
CA CYS A 65 -1.90 1.15 10.03
C CYS A 65 -2.04 2.26 11.09
N LEU A 66 -3.01 3.16 10.92
CA LEU A 66 -3.30 4.24 11.88
C LEU A 66 -3.81 3.68 13.22
N LEU A 67 -4.69 2.67 13.19
CA LEU A 67 -5.17 2.01 14.40
C LEU A 67 -4.03 1.31 15.17
N LEU A 68 -3.15 0.60 14.47
CA LEU A 68 -1.99 -0.07 15.06
C LEU A 68 -1.02 0.93 15.70
N VAL A 69 -0.79 2.09 15.07
CA VAL A 69 -0.01 3.18 15.66
C VAL A 69 -0.68 3.76 16.89
N GLY A 70 -1.98 4.05 16.83
CA GLY A 70 -2.74 4.55 17.98
C GLY A 70 -2.64 3.58 19.17
N PHE A 71 -2.78 2.29 18.90
CA PHE A 71 -2.66 1.25 19.91
C PHE A 71 -1.25 1.11 20.48
N ALA A 72 -0.22 1.10 19.61
CA ALA A 72 1.18 1.03 20.01
C ALA A 72 1.64 2.29 20.76
N THR A 73 1.04 3.45 20.51
CA THR A 73 1.36 4.69 21.21
C THR A 73 0.65 4.83 22.56
N TRP A 74 -0.55 4.25 22.73
CA TRP A 74 -1.26 4.23 24.02
C TRP A 74 -0.62 3.23 24.99
N ARG A 75 -0.35 2.01 24.54
CA ARG A 75 0.24 0.97 25.39
C ARG A 75 1.52 0.43 24.73
N PRO A 76 2.64 1.14 24.87
CA PRO A 76 3.87 0.86 24.15
C PRO A 76 4.53 -0.41 24.69
N THR A 77 4.67 -1.40 23.82
CA THR A 77 5.57 -2.54 24.00
C THR A 77 6.39 -2.70 22.72
N VAL A 78 7.61 -3.21 22.85
CA VAL A 78 8.52 -3.43 21.71
C VAL A 78 7.83 -4.25 20.62
N LEU A 79 7.13 -5.32 21.02
CA LEU A 79 6.37 -6.17 20.11
C LEU A 79 5.31 -5.39 19.31
N ARG A 80 4.55 -4.49 19.95
CA ARG A 80 3.49 -3.72 19.29
C ARG A 80 4.04 -2.71 18.30
N VAL A 81 5.16 -2.07 18.65
CA VAL A 81 5.86 -1.14 17.75
C VAL A 81 6.38 -1.89 16.53
N ILE A 82 7.00 -3.05 16.72
CA ILE A 82 7.47 -3.90 15.62
C ILE A 82 6.31 -4.35 14.74
N LEU A 83 5.21 -4.84 15.33
CA LEU A 83 4.03 -5.25 14.56
C LEU A 83 3.43 -4.10 13.74
N ALA A 84 3.30 -2.91 14.33
CA ALA A 84 2.79 -1.74 13.62
C ALA A 84 3.70 -1.34 12.45
N LEU A 85 5.02 -1.32 12.66
CA LEU A 85 6.00 -1.01 11.60
C LEU A 85 5.99 -2.07 10.50
N SER A 86 6.12 -3.34 10.85
CA SER A 86 6.17 -4.45 9.90
C SER A 86 4.87 -4.53 9.09
N PHE A 87 3.71 -4.40 9.73
CA PHE A 87 2.42 -4.40 9.02
C PHE A 87 2.32 -3.22 8.05
N SER A 88 2.71 -2.02 8.49
CA SER A 88 2.66 -0.82 7.64
C SER A 88 3.60 -0.92 6.44
N LEU A 89 4.83 -1.42 6.66
CA LEU A 89 5.82 -1.60 5.61
C LEU A 89 5.38 -2.69 4.62
N LEU A 90 5.07 -3.90 5.11
CA LEU A 90 4.66 -5.02 4.28
C LEU A 90 3.37 -4.72 3.53
N GLY A 91 2.41 -4.05 4.17
CA GLY A 91 1.19 -3.62 3.52
C GLY A 91 1.43 -2.61 2.38
N THR A 92 2.35 -1.66 2.56
CA THR A 92 2.76 -0.73 1.50
C THR A 92 3.41 -1.46 0.33
N VAL A 93 4.36 -2.36 0.63
CA VAL A 93 5.04 -3.17 -0.39
C VAL A 93 4.03 -4.03 -1.13
N ALA A 94 3.11 -4.71 -0.42
CA ALA A 94 2.08 -5.54 -1.03
C ALA A 94 1.12 -4.75 -1.94
N LEU A 95 0.74 -3.53 -1.54
CA LEU A 95 -0.11 -2.64 -2.35
C LEU A 95 0.58 -2.22 -3.65
N TYR A 96 1.86 -1.86 -3.59
CA TYR A 96 2.59 -1.50 -4.81
C TYR A 96 2.87 -2.73 -5.66
N TRP A 97 3.28 -3.82 -5.04
CA TRP A 97 3.55 -5.07 -5.74
C TRP A 97 2.32 -5.58 -6.49
N SER A 98 1.12 -5.49 -5.89
CA SER A 98 -0.12 -5.92 -6.54
C SER A 98 -0.45 -5.12 -7.80
N ALA A 99 -0.05 -3.84 -7.86
CA ALA A 99 -0.23 -2.99 -9.03
C ALA A 99 0.92 -3.08 -10.07
N TYR A 100 2.15 -3.33 -9.61
CA TYR A 100 3.37 -3.25 -10.42
C TYR A 100 4.03 -4.60 -10.74
N ALA A 101 3.49 -5.76 -10.34
CA ALA A 101 4.07 -7.07 -10.64
C ALA A 101 3.38 -7.76 -11.84
N PRO A 102 3.79 -7.45 -13.09
CA PRO A 102 3.29 -8.13 -14.28
C PRO A 102 3.80 -9.58 -14.36
N SER A 103 4.94 -9.88 -13.73
CA SER A 103 5.62 -11.17 -13.77
C SER A 103 4.98 -12.27 -12.94
N LEU A 104 3.97 -11.95 -12.11
CA LEU A 104 3.26 -12.95 -11.29
C LEU A 104 2.28 -13.81 -12.10
N PHE A 105 2.09 -13.59 -13.41
CA PHE A 105 1.12 -14.35 -14.19
C PHE A 105 1.65 -14.87 -15.52
N ILE A 106 1.73 -16.21 -15.55
CA ILE A 106 1.86 -17.10 -16.69
C ILE A 106 0.88 -16.67 -17.80
N GLN A 107 1.41 -16.58 -19.03
CA GLN A 107 0.64 -16.51 -20.26
C GLN A 107 -0.21 -17.79 -20.36
N ILE A 108 -1.54 -17.66 -20.33
CA ILE A 108 -2.43 -18.67 -20.93
C ILE A 108 -2.74 -18.19 -22.34
#